data_AF-A0A9E2XXK5-F1
#
_entry.id   AF-A0A9E2XXK5-F1
#
_cell.length_a   1.000
_cell.length_b   1.000
_cell.length_c   1.000
_cell.angle_alpha   90.00
_cell.angle_beta   90.00
_cell.angle_gamma   90.00
#
_symmetry.space_group_name_H-M   'P 1'
#
loop_
_entity.id
_entity.type
_entity.pdbx_description
1 polymer ?
#
loop_
_entity_poly.entity_id
_entity_poly.type
_entity_poly.pdbx_seq_one_letter_code
_entity_poly.pdbx_strand_id
1 'polypeptide(L)'
;MPQVPEGAVGVEEKAAPPDRIACLTALERKVLWLSTWMIHNANHLRPNRDGLKVGGHQASSASLATLMTALYFDVLRPQDRVAVKPHAS
;
A
#
# COMPACT_ATOMS: atom_id res chain seq x y z
N MET A 1 -24.18 -49.85 -7.30
CA MET A 1 -23.39 -48.65 -6.97
C MET A 1 -23.65 -47.60 -8.05
N PRO A 2 -24.52 -46.60 -7.82
CA PRO A 2 -24.66 -45.48 -8.73
C PRO A 2 -23.50 -44.51 -8.52
N GLN A 3 -22.94 -43.99 -9.62
CA GLN A 3 -21.83 -43.03 -9.59
C GLN A 3 -22.37 -41.63 -9.28
N VAL A 4 -21.69 -40.92 -8.37
CA VAL A 4 -21.99 -39.52 -8.02
C VAL A 4 -21.40 -38.62 -9.12
N PRO A 5 -22.13 -37.62 -9.66
CA PRO A 5 -21.56 -36.70 -10.62
C PRO A 5 -20.65 -35.70 -9.90
N GLU A 6 -19.42 -35.55 -10.40
CA GLU A 6 -18.49 -34.50 -9.96
C GLU A 6 -19.07 -33.13 -10.28
N GLY A 7 -19.41 -32.40 -9.22
CA GLY A 7 -19.84 -31.01 -9.31
C GLY A 7 -18.69 -30.15 -9.82
N ALA A 8 -18.85 -29.63 -11.03
CA ALA A 8 -18.04 -28.56 -11.57
C ALA A 8 -18.02 -27.40 -10.57
N VAL A 9 -16.85 -27.14 -9.99
CA VAL A 9 -16.59 -25.93 -9.21
C VAL A 9 -16.72 -24.77 -10.18
N GLY A 10 -17.86 -24.09 -10.10
CA GLY A 10 -18.09 -22.85 -10.84
C GLY A 10 -17.00 -21.86 -10.47
N VAL A 11 -16.10 -21.61 -11.40
CA VAL A 11 -15.24 -20.43 -11.35
C VAL A 11 -16.21 -19.26 -11.53
N GLU A 12 -16.56 -18.59 -10.43
CA GLU A 12 -17.27 -17.31 -10.50
C GLU A 12 -16.43 -16.38 -11.39
N GLU A 13 -16.92 -16.12 -12.60
CA GLU A 13 -16.39 -15.11 -13.49
C GLU A 13 -16.74 -13.74 -12.89
N LYS A 14 -15.93 -13.34 -11.92
CA LYS A 14 -15.97 -12.01 -11.31
C LYS A 14 -15.70 -11.02 -12.44
N ALA A 15 -16.65 -10.09 -12.67
CA ALA A 15 -16.51 -9.01 -13.63
C ALA A 15 -15.06 -8.49 -13.64
N ALA A 16 -14.43 -8.49 -14.82
CA ALA A 16 -13.01 -8.22 -14.99
C ALA A 16 -12.64 -7.00 -14.13
N PRO A 17 -11.82 -7.17 -13.09
CA PRO A 17 -11.49 -6.05 -12.23
C PRO A 17 -10.90 -4.94 -13.11
N PRO A 18 -11.08 -3.65 -12.76
CA PRO A 18 -10.23 -2.61 -13.34
C PRO A 18 -8.81 -3.14 -13.30
N ASP A 19 -8.07 -3.06 -14.42
CA ASP A 19 -6.74 -3.67 -14.57
C ASP A 19 -6.04 -3.60 -13.22
N ARG A 20 -5.83 -4.76 -12.58
CA ARG A 20 -5.43 -4.84 -11.16
C ARG A 20 -4.20 -3.97 -10.93
N ILE A 21 -3.31 -3.95 -11.93
CA ILE A 21 -2.12 -3.12 -11.95
C ILE A 21 -2.46 -1.62 -11.96
N ALA A 22 -3.45 -1.19 -12.76
CA ALA A 22 -3.93 0.19 -12.76
C ALA A 22 -4.50 0.61 -11.40
N CYS A 23 -5.25 -0.27 -10.73
CA CYS A 23 -5.76 0.01 -9.38
C CYS A 23 -4.62 0.14 -8.35
N LEU A 24 -3.68 -0.81 -8.34
CA LEU A 24 -2.50 -0.76 -7.45
C LEU A 24 -1.64 0.48 -7.73
N THR A 25 -1.44 0.84 -9.00
CA THR A 25 -0.71 2.05 -9.39
C THR A 25 -1.39 3.32 -8.88
N ALA A 26 -2.72 3.38 -8.90
CA ALA A 26 -3.46 4.51 -8.35
C ALA A 26 -3.29 4.61 -6.82
N LEU A 27 -3.31 3.47 -6.12
CA LEU A 27 -3.06 3.41 -4.68
C LEU A 27 -1.62 3.84 -4.35
N GLU A 28 -0.63 3.32 -5.05
CA GLU A 28 0.79 3.67 -4.88
C GLU A 28 0.99 5.19 -5.00
N ARG A 29 0.44 5.80 -6.06
CA ARG A 29 0.55 7.26 -6.27
C ARG A 29 -0.04 8.05 -5.11
N LYS A 30 -1.18 7.60 -4.57
CA LYS A 30 -1.83 8.26 -3.43
C LYS A 30 -1.03 8.10 -2.14
N VAL A 31 -0.51 6.90 -1.87
CA VAL A 31 0.33 6.62 -0.71
C VAL A 31 1.62 7.46 -0.74
N LEU A 32 2.28 7.52 -1.90
CA LEU A 32 3.49 8.33 -2.10
C LEU A 32 3.22 9.83 -1.90
N TRP A 33 2.10 10.32 -2.42
CA TRP A 33 1.72 11.72 -2.24
C TRP A 33 1.48 12.05 -0.76
N LEU A 34 0.74 11.20 -0.04
CA LEU A 34 0.44 11.39 1.38
C LEU A 34 1.70 11.37 2.25
N SER A 35 2.60 10.41 2.04
CA SER A 35 3.85 10.31 2.82
C SER A 35 4.74 11.54 2.64
N THR A 36 4.84 12.04 1.40
CA THR A 36 5.58 13.26 1.08
C THR A 36 4.92 14.49 1.70
N TRP A 37 3.58 14.57 1.61
CA TRP A 37 2.79 15.68 2.14
C TRP A 37 2.87 15.79 3.65
N MET A 38 2.86 14.66 4.38
CA MET A 38 3.03 14.65 5.84
C MET A 38 4.32 15.35 6.27
N ILE A 39 5.45 15.01 5.63
CA ILE A 39 6.75 15.62 5.92
C ILE A 39 6.76 17.11 5.53
N HIS A 40 6.17 17.46 4.39
CA HIS A 40 6.07 18.86 3.97
C HIS A 40 5.27 19.68 4.97
N ASN A 41 4.08 19.20 5.35
CA ASN A 41 3.19 19.86 6.29
C ASN A 41 3.88 20.08 7.65
N ALA A 42 4.53 19.04 8.19
CA ALA A 42 5.21 19.11 9.48
C ALA A 42 6.35 20.15 9.51
N ASN A 43 7.07 20.33 8.40
CA ASN A 43 8.25 21.19 8.34
C ASN A 43 7.98 22.61 7.79
N HIS A 44 6.88 22.83 7.08
CA HIS A 44 6.63 24.10 6.38
C HIS A 44 5.27 24.75 6.66
N LEU A 45 4.24 23.98 7.03
CA LEU A 45 2.88 24.51 7.17
C LEU A 45 2.41 24.55 8.63
N ARG A 46 2.87 23.61 9.46
CA ARG A 46 2.58 23.60 10.90
C ARG A 46 3.13 24.88 11.57
N PRO A 47 2.36 25.54 12.46
CA PRO A 47 2.89 26.61 13.32
C PRO A 47 4.11 26.12 14.12
N ASN A 48 5.25 26.78 13.93
CA ASN A 48 6.52 26.43 14.55
C ASN A 48 6.87 27.44 15.65
N ARG A 49 6.52 27.14 16.91
CA ARG A 49 6.69 28.06 18.06
C ARG A 49 8.12 28.10 18.56
N ASP A 50 8.89 27.08 18.23
CA ASP A 50 10.20 26.71 18.73
C ASP A 50 11.29 26.80 17.65
N GLY A 51 10.91 27.09 16.39
CA GLY A 51 11.80 27.25 15.24
C GLY A 51 12.43 25.95 14.74
N LEU A 52 12.12 24.80 15.35
CA LEU A 52 12.76 23.52 15.07
C LEU A 52 12.05 22.78 13.93
N LYS A 53 12.83 22.19 13.01
CA LYS A 53 12.29 21.29 11.98
C LYS A 53 12.06 19.91 12.58
N VAL A 54 10.93 19.29 12.25
CA VAL A 54 10.61 17.92 12.66
C VAL A 54 11.50 16.90 11.94
N GLY A 55 11.90 17.18 10.69
CA GLY A 55 12.67 16.25 9.85
C GLY A 55 11.79 15.26 9.08
N GLY A 56 12.39 14.20 8.54
CA GLY A 56 11.72 13.15 7.78
C GLY A 56 12.61 12.50 6.70
N HIS A 57 12.25 11.30 6.24
CA HIS A 57 13.02 10.51 5.26
C HIS A 57 12.22 10.25 3.98
N GLN A 58 12.06 11.26 3.13
CA GLN A 58 11.25 11.17 1.90
C GLN A 58 11.79 10.14 0.90
N ALA A 59 13.08 10.23 0.55
CA ALA A 59 13.70 9.35 -0.45
C ALA A 59 13.56 7.87 -0.09
N SER A 60 13.72 7.58 1.21
CA SER A 60 13.69 6.22 1.71
C SER A 60 12.26 5.68 1.90
N SER A 61 11.27 6.55 2.08
CA SER A 61 9.85 6.16 2.09
C SER A 61 9.33 5.95 0.68
N ALA A 62 9.78 6.78 -0.28
CA ALA A 62 9.46 6.63 -1.69
C ALA A 62 9.97 5.30 -2.26
N SER A 63 11.18 4.87 -1.87
CA SER A 63 11.78 3.64 -2.39
C SER A 63 11.04 2.35 -1.98
N LEU A 64 10.16 2.40 -0.98
CA LEU A 64 9.36 1.24 -0.55
C LEU A 64 7.88 1.31 -0.99
N ALA A 65 7.42 2.42 -1.56
CA ALA A 65 6.00 2.62 -1.87
C ALA A 65 5.42 1.52 -2.78
N THR A 66 6.17 1.11 -3.82
CA THR A 66 5.78 0.03 -4.74
C THR A 66 5.66 -1.32 -4.03
N LEU A 67 6.68 -1.69 -3.24
CA LEU A 67 6.73 -2.94 -2.48
C LEU A 67 5.62 -3.02 -1.44
N MET A 68 5.42 -1.94 -0.69
CA MET A 68 4.37 -1.86 0.33
C MET A 68 2.98 -1.91 -0.30
N THR A 69 2.80 -1.32 -1.48
CA THR A 69 1.52 -1.39 -2.20
C THR A 69 1.19 -2.83 -2.61
N ALA A 70 2.14 -3.53 -3.22
CA ALA A 70 1.94 -4.95 -3.59
C ALA A 70 1.71 -5.84 -2.37
N LEU A 71 2.47 -5.64 -1.30
CA LEU A 71 2.32 -6.43 -0.08
C LEU A 71 0.96 -6.18 0.57
N TYR A 72 0.60 -4.94 0.89
CA TYR A 72 -0.60 -4.65 1.68
C TYR A 72 -1.92 -4.73 0.93
N PHE A 73 -1.93 -4.56 -0.40
CA PHE A 73 -3.16 -4.52 -1.18
C PHE A 73 -3.36 -5.73 -2.11
N ASP A 74 -2.42 -6.67 -2.15
CA ASP A 74 -2.52 -7.85 -3.01
C ASP A 74 -2.09 -9.16 -2.32
N VAL A 75 -0.93 -9.17 -1.66
CA VAL A 75 -0.27 -10.42 -1.23
C VAL A 75 -0.48 -10.77 0.25
N LEU A 76 -0.44 -9.79 1.16
CA LEU A 76 -0.43 -10.03 2.61
C LEU A 76 -1.75 -10.62 3.09
N ARG A 77 -1.63 -11.62 3.96
CA ARG A 77 -2.73 -12.20 4.72
C ARG A 77 -2.64 -11.76 6.17
N PRO A 78 -3.73 -11.89 6.95
CA PRO A 78 -3.76 -11.43 8.34
C PRO A 78 -2.68 -12.02 9.26
N GLN A 79 -2.13 -13.19 8.94
CA GLN A 79 -1.11 -13.87 9.75
C GLN A 79 0.32 -13.47 9.38
N ASP A 80 0.51 -12.80 8.23
CA ASP A 80 1.83 -12.46 7.73
C ASP A 80 2.41 -11.28 8.51
N ARG A 81 3.73 -11.32 8.79
CA ARG A 81 4.43 -10.28 9.57
C ARG A 81 5.39 -9.51 8.68
N VAL A 82 5.35 -8.19 8.78
CA VAL A 82 6.18 -7.29 7.97
C VAL A 82 7.15 -6.53 8.87
N ALA A 83 8.45 -6.65 8.59
CA ALA A 83 9.47 -5.80 9.18
C ALA A 83 9.82 -4.70 8.17
N VAL A 84 9.48 -3.45 8.50
CA VAL A 84 9.80 -2.28 7.66
C VAL A 84 11.03 -1.59 8.24
N LYS A 85 11.88 -1.04 7.37
CA LYS A 85 13.00 -0.20 7.85
C LYS A 85 12.44 1.00 8.64
N PRO A 86 13.05 1.41 9.77
CA PRO A 86 12.47 2.43 10.66
C PRO A 86 12.19 3.77 9.98
N HIS A 87 12.99 4.12 8.98
CA HIS A 87 12.97 5.40 8.28
C HIS A 87 12.12 5.37 7.00
N ALA A 88 11.23 4.39 6.81
CA ALA A 88 10.14 4.40 5.80
C ALA A 88 8.76 4.31 6.49
N SER A 89 8.64 4.94 7.64
CA SER A 89 7.38 5.05 8.39
C SER A 89 6.56 6.27 7.94
#